data_AF-A0A3P7VQA6-F1
#
_entry.id   AF-A0A3P7VQA6-F1
#
_cell.length_a   1.000
_cell.length_b   1.000
_cell.length_c   1.000
_cell.angle_alpha   90.00
_cell.angle_beta   90.00
_cell.angle_gamma   90.00
#
_symmetry.space_group_name_H-M   'P 1'
#
loop_
_entity.id
_entity.type
_entity.pdbx_description
1 polymer ?
#
loop_
_entity_poly.entity_id
_entity_poly.type
_entity_poly.pdbx_seq_one_letter_code
_entity_poly.pdbx_strand_id
1 'polypeptide(L)'
;MNNRDTHLTPEAAFREYVRKMRIDGRLPKHCECRKPLIDRFLFDMKVTNGLTNLWDINWKDNKKKQIHLVWFATASGMIKYWDELPDGLTNVNPHLPLMMTSETASVQKSATVTMGAQAMPRQQMSYQHFIKDLNRRSSEDQYFQRSVRMPGRLVVDVNKETYLWYQKETQSAYGHPENVSLLLTVTKALDIDGALLGVVGLELTLDCMAKIMKKFGCGPQDERRWCFLLDEHAYIVYSSLNTSISSTSGFSGGEAGVPKNFDLLGRWFGSVNRITERTMTLLLRNNYYTETTYVDYQAICKQNEMVMYTAGAAFRVNAIFGSLLQIWNRLLALLQNFAIVQIFTSLIHPYVDGLI
;
A
#
# COMPACT_ATOMS: atom_id res chain seq x y z
N MET A 1 20.54 28.55 -1.88
CA MET A 1 21.22 27.76 -2.93
C MET A 1 20.32 27.72 -4.15
N ASN A 2 20.33 28.79 -4.94
CA ASN A 2 19.91 28.70 -6.34
C ASN A 2 21.14 28.14 -7.06
N ASN A 3 21.16 26.83 -7.22
CA ASN A 3 22.34 26.05 -7.58
C ASN A 3 22.38 25.82 -9.09
N ARG A 4 22.20 26.90 -9.88
CA ARG A 4 22.25 26.80 -11.34
C ARG A 4 23.67 26.82 -11.89
N ASP A 5 24.63 27.40 -11.15
CA ASP A 5 26.00 27.62 -11.66
C ASP A 5 27.07 26.70 -11.04
N THR A 6 26.74 25.98 -9.97
CA THR A 6 27.62 24.97 -9.38
C THR A 6 26.95 23.61 -9.48
N HIS A 7 27.51 22.70 -10.28
CA HIS A 7 27.07 21.31 -10.44
C HIS A 7 27.21 20.45 -9.15
N LEU A 8 27.08 21.06 -7.97
CA LEU A 8 27.18 20.43 -6.66
C LEU A 8 25.81 19.88 -6.25
N THR A 9 25.80 18.75 -5.55
CA THR A 9 24.57 18.29 -4.87
C THR A 9 24.25 19.21 -3.69
N PRO A 10 23.00 19.25 -3.20
CA PRO A 10 22.64 20.02 -2.00
C PRO A 10 23.53 19.71 -0.78
N GLU A 11 23.92 18.46 -0.59
CA GLU A 11 24.78 18.00 0.52
C GLU A 11 26.21 18.49 0.36
N ALA A 12 26.75 18.44 -0.86
CA ALA A 12 28.09 18.96 -1.16
C ALA A 12 28.15 20.49 -0.97
N ALA A 13 27.10 21.18 -1.41
CA ALA A 13 26.96 22.62 -1.21
C ALA A 13 26.83 22.95 0.29
N PHE A 14 26.12 22.15 1.08
CA PHE A 14 26.03 22.32 2.54
C PHE A 14 27.37 22.08 3.25
N ARG A 15 28.14 21.07 2.85
CA ARG A 15 29.48 20.83 3.42
C ARG A 15 30.42 22.01 3.18
N GLU A 16 30.46 22.52 1.95
CA GLU A 16 31.27 23.68 1.60
C GLU A 16 30.82 24.94 2.35
N TYR A 17 29.50 25.07 2.55
CA TYR A 17 28.90 26.13 3.34
C TYR A 17 29.34 26.09 4.81
N VAL A 18 29.29 24.92 5.46
CA VAL A 18 29.78 24.73 6.84
C VAL A 18 31.28 24.99 6.94
N ARG A 19 32.06 24.53 5.96
CA ARG A 19 33.51 24.77 5.91
C ARG A 19 33.84 26.26 5.88
N LYS A 20 33.17 27.04 5.02
CA LYS A 20 33.37 28.50 4.92
C LYS A 20 32.96 29.20 6.21
N MET A 21 31.82 28.85 6.80
CA MET A 21 31.42 29.41 8.09
C MET A 21 32.45 29.13 9.20
N ARG A 22 33.07 27.95 9.20
CA ARG A 22 34.11 27.60 10.19
C ARG A 22 35.37 28.45 10.04
N ILE A 23 35.72 28.85 8.81
CA ILE A 23 36.90 29.66 8.51
C ILE A 23 36.63 31.15 8.77
N ASP A 24 35.52 31.67 8.23
CA ASP A 24 35.23 33.11 8.21
C ASP A 24 34.51 33.58 9.49
N GLY A 25 33.97 32.65 10.28
CA GLY A 25 33.21 32.94 11.51
C GLY A 25 31.87 33.65 11.28
N ARG A 26 31.45 33.82 10.01
CA ARG A 26 30.23 34.55 9.61
C ARG A 26 29.48 33.79 8.53
N LEU A 27 28.15 33.99 8.48
CA LEU A 27 27.35 33.49 7.36
C LEU A 27 27.72 34.25 6.07
N PRO A 28 27.90 33.56 4.94
CA PRO A 28 27.95 34.22 3.64
C PRO A 28 26.73 35.12 3.43
N LYS A 29 26.95 36.34 2.91
CA LYS A 29 25.92 37.39 2.77
C LYS A 29 24.62 36.91 2.11
N HIS A 30 24.70 36.10 1.07
CA HIS A 30 23.54 35.54 0.36
C HIS A 30 22.76 34.45 1.12
N CYS A 31 23.29 34.00 2.26
CA CYS A 31 22.68 32.99 3.11
C CYS A 31 22.17 33.55 4.45
N GLU A 32 22.38 34.85 4.72
CA GLU A 32 21.87 35.50 5.94
C GLU A 32 20.36 35.33 6.09
N CYS A 33 19.59 35.47 5.00
CA CYS A 33 18.13 35.26 5.03
C CYS A 33 17.72 33.82 5.42
N ARG A 34 18.64 32.85 5.33
CA ARG A 34 18.40 31.45 5.66
C ARG A 34 18.98 31.06 7.02
N LYS A 35 19.57 32.01 7.73
CA LYS A 35 20.13 31.80 9.08
C LYS A 35 19.16 31.07 10.01
N PRO A 36 17.86 31.42 10.10
CA PRO A 36 16.94 30.71 11.00
C PRO A 36 16.78 29.22 10.68
N LEU A 37 16.81 28.85 9.40
CA LEU A 37 16.71 27.44 8.98
C LEU A 37 17.96 26.65 9.36
N ILE A 38 19.13 27.27 9.18
CA ILE A 38 20.42 26.66 9.52
C ILE A 38 20.56 26.55 11.04
N ASP A 39 20.24 27.60 11.78
CA ASP A 39 20.28 27.61 13.24
C ASP A 39 19.34 26.54 13.81
N ARG A 40 18.14 26.38 13.21
CA ARG A 40 17.21 25.31 13.60
C ARG A 40 17.79 23.92 13.32
N PHE A 41 18.36 23.69 12.14
CA PHE A 41 18.99 22.42 11.80
C PHE A 41 20.16 22.08 12.75
N LEU A 42 21.02 23.06 13.05
CA LEU A 42 22.14 22.90 13.98
C LEU A 42 21.66 22.61 15.40
N PHE A 43 20.61 23.29 15.85
CA PHE A 43 19.94 23.02 17.11
C PHE A 43 19.43 21.58 17.16
N ASP A 44 18.64 21.16 16.16
CA ASP A 44 18.09 19.81 16.06
C ASP A 44 19.21 18.76 16.07
N MET A 45 20.32 18.99 15.35
CA MET A 45 21.48 18.09 15.34
C MET A 45 22.14 17.95 16.71
N LYS A 46 22.28 19.06 17.45
CA LYS A 46 22.86 19.10 18.79
C LYS A 46 21.99 18.38 19.81
N VAL A 47 20.69 18.66 19.85
CA VAL A 47 19.78 18.09 20.87
C VAL A 47 19.51 16.61 20.65
N THR A 48 19.58 16.14 19.40
CA THR A 48 19.37 14.73 19.05
C THR A 48 20.66 13.92 19.03
N ASN A 49 21.80 14.47 19.47
CA ASN A 49 23.11 13.80 19.34
C ASN A 49 23.18 12.48 20.13
N GLY A 50 22.45 12.37 21.23
CA GLY A 50 22.41 11.15 22.05
C GLY A 50 21.53 10.02 21.51
N LEU A 51 20.74 10.24 20.44
CA LEU A 51 19.80 9.23 19.94
C LEU A 51 20.49 7.95 19.46
N THR A 52 21.61 8.07 18.77
CA THR A 52 22.36 6.91 18.26
C THR A 52 22.79 5.99 19.39
N ASN A 53 23.38 6.53 20.46
CA ASN A 53 23.77 5.74 21.64
C ASN A 53 22.55 5.08 22.31
N LEU A 54 21.41 5.77 22.37
CA LEU A 54 20.18 5.21 22.92
C LEU A 54 19.66 4.04 22.08
N TRP A 55 19.78 4.12 20.75
CA TRP A 55 19.41 3.02 19.86
C TRP A 55 20.39 1.84 19.97
N ASP A 56 21.70 2.11 20.08
CA ASP A 56 22.71 1.08 20.33
C ASP A 56 22.43 0.27 21.60
N ILE A 57 22.10 0.95 22.71
CA ILE A 57 21.78 0.31 24.00
C ILE A 57 20.53 -0.57 23.87
N ASN A 58 19.50 -0.10 23.16
CA ASN A 58 18.22 -0.79 23.02
C ASN A 58 18.22 -1.85 21.91
N TRP A 59 19.31 -1.97 21.15
CA TRP A 59 19.38 -2.85 19.98
C TRP A 59 18.99 -4.29 20.29
N LYS A 60 19.51 -4.86 21.38
CA LYS A 60 19.23 -6.26 21.75
C LYS A 60 17.73 -6.54 21.87
N ASP A 61 16.95 -5.58 22.36
CA ASP A 61 15.50 -5.73 22.49
C ASP A 61 14.77 -5.43 21.18
N ASN A 62 15.25 -4.47 20.38
CA ASN A 62 14.75 -4.23 19.03
C ASN A 62 14.91 -5.47 18.14
N LYS A 63 16.07 -6.11 18.20
CA LYS A 63 16.40 -7.34 17.49
C LYS A 63 15.42 -8.48 17.81
N LYS A 64 15.11 -8.69 19.10
CA LYS A 64 14.11 -9.69 19.54
C LYS A 64 12.71 -9.39 19.00
N LYS A 65 12.39 -8.11 18.82
CA LYS A 65 11.13 -7.63 18.25
C LYS A 65 11.16 -7.54 16.72
N GLN A 66 12.23 -8.03 16.07
CA GLN A 66 12.43 -7.94 14.62
C GLN A 66 12.25 -6.51 14.06
N ILE A 67 12.65 -5.51 14.86
CA ILE A 67 12.76 -4.12 14.43
C ILE A 67 14.16 -3.96 13.87
N HIS A 68 14.28 -3.63 12.58
CA HIS A 68 15.59 -3.52 11.91
C HIS A 68 16.00 -2.07 11.61
N LEU A 69 15.05 -1.14 11.66
CA LEU A 69 15.28 0.27 11.40
C LEU A 69 14.48 1.11 12.38
N VAL A 70 15.14 2.11 12.97
CA VAL A 70 14.52 3.16 13.78
C VAL A 70 14.98 4.51 13.29
N TRP A 71 14.12 5.53 13.37
CA TRP A 71 14.46 6.88 12.95
C TRP A 71 13.76 7.96 13.76
N PHE A 72 14.34 9.15 13.69
CA PHE A 72 13.75 10.39 14.13
C PHE A 72 13.95 11.45 13.05
N ALA A 73 12.84 11.90 12.48
CA ALA A 73 12.77 12.94 11.48
C ALA A 73 12.29 14.24 12.13
N THR A 74 12.94 15.36 11.82
CA THR A 74 12.60 16.67 12.37
C THR A 74 11.94 17.55 11.32
N ALA A 75 11.25 18.59 11.79
CA ALA A 75 10.65 19.59 10.91
C ALA A 75 11.69 20.43 10.14
N SER A 76 12.97 20.42 10.56
CA SER A 76 14.06 21.11 9.84
C SER A 76 14.60 20.35 8.64
N GLY A 77 14.11 19.13 8.39
CA GLY A 77 14.61 18.27 7.32
C GLY A 77 15.72 17.31 7.75
N MET A 78 16.18 17.37 9.01
CA MET A 78 17.14 16.39 9.53
C MET A 78 16.45 15.08 9.87
N ILE A 79 16.98 13.97 9.37
CA ILE A 79 16.61 12.61 9.77
C ILE A 79 17.83 11.93 10.37
N LYS A 80 17.69 11.41 11.58
CA LYS A 80 18.62 10.46 12.18
C LYS A 80 17.99 9.08 12.14
N TYR A 81 18.76 8.07 11.81
CA TYR A 81 18.30 6.69 11.83
C TYR A 81 19.39 5.78 12.33
N TRP A 82 18.99 4.57 12.66
CA TRP A 82 19.86 3.47 13.05
C TRP A 82 19.28 2.19 12.46
N ASP A 83 20.11 1.44 11.75
CA ASP A 83 19.71 0.24 11.02
C ASP A 83 20.67 -0.93 11.28
N GLU A 84 20.11 -2.08 11.68
CA GLU A 84 20.80 -3.36 11.78
C GLU A 84 19.79 -4.49 11.57
N LEU A 85 20.20 -5.56 10.89
CA LEU A 85 19.29 -6.65 10.56
C LEU A 85 19.08 -7.63 11.74
N PRO A 86 17.84 -8.07 11.99
CA PRO A 86 17.56 -9.19 12.87
C PRO A 86 18.19 -10.50 12.37
N ASP A 87 18.40 -11.43 13.29
CA ASP A 87 18.98 -12.73 12.96
C ASP A 87 18.13 -13.48 11.94
N GLY A 88 18.79 -14.09 10.97
CA GLY A 88 18.14 -14.89 9.93
C GLY A 88 17.51 -14.08 8.78
N LEU A 89 17.62 -12.75 8.80
CA LEU A 89 17.21 -11.88 7.70
C LEU A 89 18.40 -11.38 6.88
N THR A 90 18.16 -11.01 5.63
CA THR A 90 19.14 -10.43 4.71
C THR A 90 18.49 -9.40 3.79
N ASN A 91 19.29 -8.43 3.34
CA ASN A 91 18.87 -7.37 2.43
C ASN A 91 18.83 -7.82 0.96
N VAL A 92 19.42 -8.96 0.62
CA VAL A 92 19.56 -9.43 -0.77
C VAL A 92 19.02 -10.84 -0.86
N ASN A 93 18.32 -11.16 -1.95
CA ASN A 93 17.80 -12.49 -2.19
C ASN A 93 18.94 -13.54 -2.14
N PRO A 94 18.96 -14.45 -1.15
CA PRO A 94 20.01 -15.47 -1.03
C PRO A 94 19.90 -16.58 -2.08
N HIS A 95 18.76 -16.67 -2.77
CA HIS A 95 18.48 -17.68 -3.80
C HIS A 95 18.72 -17.16 -5.22
N LEU A 96 19.24 -15.94 -5.39
CA LEU A 96 19.64 -15.46 -6.71
C LEU A 96 20.92 -16.19 -7.15
N PRO A 97 21.00 -16.73 -8.38
CA PRO A 97 22.27 -17.16 -8.95
C PRO A 97 23.19 -15.94 -9.01
N LEU A 98 24.39 -16.03 -8.43
CA LEU A 98 25.45 -15.03 -8.58
C LEU A 98 25.81 -14.89 -10.07
N MET A 99 25.13 -14.00 -10.79
CA MET A 99 25.57 -13.52 -12.09
C MET A 99 26.28 -12.18 -11.91
N MET A 100 27.61 -12.24 -12.05
CA MET A 100 28.53 -11.13 -12.36
C MET A 100 28.60 -9.97 -11.36
N THR A 101 29.23 -10.20 -10.21
CA THR A 101 30.03 -9.14 -9.58
C THR A 101 31.37 -9.04 -10.32
N SER A 102 31.41 -8.25 -11.40
CA SER A 102 32.67 -7.72 -11.90
C SER A 102 32.85 -6.32 -11.33
N GLU A 103 33.68 -6.24 -10.30
CA GLU A 103 34.36 -5.02 -9.91
C GLU A 103 35.14 -4.48 -11.11
N THR A 104 34.63 -3.43 -11.73
CA THR A 104 35.38 -2.28 -12.30
C THR A 104 34.42 -1.47 -13.16
N ALA A 105 34.16 -0.21 -12.79
CA ALA A 105 34.16 0.93 -13.72
C ALA A 105 33.64 2.20 -13.04
N SER A 106 34.61 3.06 -12.71
CA SER A 106 34.60 4.51 -12.92
C SER A 106 33.29 5.19 -13.36
N VAL A 107 32.95 6.24 -12.59
CA VAL A 107 32.35 7.51 -12.99
C VAL A 107 32.26 7.74 -14.51
N GLN A 108 31.05 7.83 -15.07
CA GLN A 108 30.80 8.74 -16.18
C GLN A 108 29.32 9.17 -16.26
N LYS A 109 29.16 10.47 -16.56
CA LYS A 109 27.93 11.25 -16.55
C LYS A 109 27.21 11.14 -17.92
N SER A 110 25.89 11.27 -17.90
CA SER A 110 24.88 11.18 -18.96
C SER A 110 25.27 11.50 -20.42
N ALA A 111 24.68 10.74 -21.35
CA ALA A 111 24.19 11.24 -22.63
C ALA A 111 22.87 10.56 -23.05
N THR A 112 21.97 11.43 -23.50
CA THR A 112 20.63 11.41 -24.11
C THR A 112 20.17 10.18 -24.95
N VAL A 113 18.96 9.69 -24.60
CA VAL A 113 17.81 9.18 -25.40
C VAL A 113 18.05 8.60 -26.81
N THR A 114 17.68 7.32 -27.00
CA THR A 114 16.81 6.85 -28.11
C THR A 114 15.98 5.63 -27.65
N MET A 115 14.73 5.59 -28.12
CA MET A 115 13.60 4.73 -27.78
C MET A 115 13.82 3.22 -27.99
N GLY A 116 13.06 2.41 -27.25
CA GLY A 116 12.66 1.06 -27.67
C GLY A 116 13.28 -0.10 -26.89
N ALA A 117 13.16 -0.11 -25.57
CA ALA A 117 13.26 -1.35 -24.81
C ALA A 117 12.18 -1.34 -23.73
N GLN A 118 11.23 -2.26 -23.85
CA GLN A 118 10.29 -2.58 -22.80
C GLN A 118 11.10 -2.85 -21.52
N ALA A 119 11.07 -1.92 -20.58
CA ALA A 119 11.69 -2.10 -19.29
C ALA A 119 10.91 -3.22 -18.58
N MET A 120 11.49 -4.42 -18.57
CA MET A 120 11.08 -5.50 -17.70
C MET A 120 10.90 -4.94 -16.27
N PRO A 121 9.84 -5.32 -15.54
CA PRO A 121 9.65 -4.85 -14.18
C PRO A 121 10.90 -5.22 -13.39
N ARG A 122 11.56 -4.22 -12.79
CA ARG A 122 12.71 -4.43 -11.92
C ARG A 122 12.27 -5.39 -10.81
N GLN A 123 12.60 -6.67 -10.94
CA GLN A 123 12.57 -7.58 -9.81
C GLN A 123 13.49 -6.95 -8.76
N GLN A 124 12.92 -6.52 -7.65
CA GLN A 124 13.65 -5.87 -6.59
C GLN A 124 14.62 -6.90 -5.99
N MET A 125 15.88 -6.85 -6.41
CA MET A 125 16.91 -7.82 -6.00
C MET A 125 17.43 -7.55 -4.58
N SER A 126 17.17 -6.34 -4.05
CA SER A 126 17.67 -5.88 -2.76
C SER A 126 16.64 -4.99 -2.07
N TYR A 127 16.67 -5.02 -0.74
CA TYR A 127 15.91 -4.16 0.15
C TYR A 127 16.24 -2.70 -0.18
N GLN A 128 15.19 -1.88 -0.28
CA GLN A 128 15.30 -0.43 -0.41
C GLN A 128 15.06 0.17 0.95
N HIS A 129 16.03 0.92 1.46
CA HIS A 129 15.98 1.41 2.81
C HIS A 129 14.88 2.47 2.97
N PHE A 130 13.98 2.30 3.95
CA PHE A 130 12.78 3.14 4.08
C PHE A 130 13.08 4.64 4.12
N ILE A 131 14.09 5.06 4.89
CA ILE A 131 14.55 6.46 4.94
C ILE A 131 15.52 6.81 3.81
N LYS A 132 16.60 6.04 3.63
CA LYS A 132 17.66 6.39 2.69
C LYS A 132 17.21 6.31 1.23
N ASP A 133 16.21 5.52 0.87
CA ASP A 133 15.81 5.29 -0.52
C ASP A 133 14.38 5.72 -0.83
N LEU A 134 13.43 5.37 0.04
CA LEU A 134 12.01 5.63 -0.21
C LEU A 134 11.56 7.02 0.29
N ASN A 135 12.06 7.46 1.45
CA ASN A 135 11.57 8.66 2.15
C ASN A 135 12.72 9.57 2.62
N ARG A 136 13.30 10.29 1.66
CA ARG A 136 14.50 11.13 1.86
C ARG A 136 14.20 12.57 2.27
N ARG A 137 12.92 13.01 2.26
CA ARG A 137 12.54 14.42 2.37
C ARG A 137 11.96 14.83 3.72
N SER A 138 12.03 13.95 4.72
CA SER A 138 11.69 14.23 6.11
C SER A 138 10.25 14.75 6.25
N SER A 139 10.07 16.06 6.49
CA SER A 139 8.76 16.68 6.71
C SER A 139 7.85 16.70 5.49
N GLU A 140 8.41 16.53 4.30
CA GLU A 140 7.64 16.44 3.06
C GLU A 140 7.12 15.02 2.78
N ASP A 141 7.68 14.00 3.43
CA ASP A 141 7.31 12.61 3.19
C ASP A 141 5.96 12.29 3.83
N GLN A 142 5.20 11.39 3.19
CA GLN A 142 3.83 11.06 3.60
C GLN A 142 3.75 10.50 5.03
N TYR A 143 4.70 9.66 5.44
CA TYR A 143 4.72 9.11 6.81
C TYR A 143 4.78 10.23 7.87
N PHE A 144 5.55 11.29 7.59
CA PHE A 144 5.70 12.42 8.51
C PHE A 144 4.40 13.20 8.59
N GLN A 145 3.84 13.58 7.44
CA GLN A 145 2.59 14.34 7.37
C GLN A 145 1.41 13.60 8.02
N ARG A 146 1.28 12.28 7.75
CA ARG A 146 0.25 11.45 8.38
C ARG A 146 0.41 11.42 9.89
N SER A 147 1.63 11.24 10.40
CA SER A 147 1.90 11.20 11.85
C SER A 147 1.54 12.51 12.54
N VAL A 148 1.87 13.65 11.93
CA VAL A 148 1.55 14.98 12.47
C VAL A 148 0.06 15.24 12.52
N ARG A 149 -0.71 14.71 11.55
CA ARG A 149 -2.18 14.81 11.54
C ARG A 149 -2.86 13.92 12.59
N MET A 150 -2.11 13.02 13.23
CA MET A 150 -2.60 12.05 14.22
C MET A 150 -1.91 12.27 15.59
N PRO A 151 -2.08 13.45 16.22
CA PRO A 151 -1.38 13.78 17.46
C PRO A 151 -1.70 12.79 18.59
N GLY A 152 -0.67 12.43 19.36
CA GLY A 152 -0.77 11.47 20.46
C GLY A 152 -0.99 10.00 20.06
N ARG A 153 -1.18 9.70 18.78
CA ARG A 153 -1.48 8.33 18.28
C ARG A 153 -0.30 7.74 17.51
N LEU A 154 -0.24 6.41 17.48
CA LEU A 154 0.65 5.67 16.58
C LEU A 154 -0.04 5.54 15.23
N VAL A 155 0.71 5.76 14.15
CA VAL A 155 0.29 5.47 12.78
C VAL A 155 1.03 4.22 12.34
N VAL A 156 0.31 3.25 11.79
CA VAL A 156 0.88 1.98 11.31
C VAL A 156 0.59 1.86 9.83
N ASP A 157 1.60 1.50 9.04
CA ASP A 157 1.46 1.34 7.60
C ASP A 157 2.23 0.11 7.09
N VAL A 158 1.78 -0.45 5.97
CA VAL A 158 2.46 -1.55 5.29
C VAL A 158 3.42 -0.98 4.27
N ASN A 159 4.70 -1.29 4.40
CA ASN A 159 5.67 -0.97 3.36
C ASN A 159 5.54 -2.00 2.22
N LYS A 160 4.87 -1.59 1.15
CA LYS A 160 4.65 -2.42 -0.05
C LYS A 160 5.76 -2.31 -1.08
N GLU A 161 6.66 -1.33 -0.92
CA GLU A 161 7.71 -1.03 -1.88
C GLU A 161 8.96 -1.89 -1.67
N THR A 162 9.06 -2.59 -0.54
CA THR A 162 10.24 -3.39 -0.22
C THR A 162 9.96 -4.45 0.84
N TYR A 163 10.90 -5.39 0.98
CA TYR A 163 10.82 -6.51 1.92
C TYR A 163 12.23 -6.99 2.27
N LEU A 164 12.34 -7.79 3.34
CA LEU A 164 13.56 -8.49 3.72
C LEU A 164 13.48 -9.96 3.31
N TRP A 165 14.61 -10.61 3.07
CA TRP A 165 14.66 -12.03 2.76
C TRP A 165 15.07 -12.85 3.97
N TYR A 166 14.57 -14.07 4.07
CA TYR A 166 15.08 -15.06 5.01
C TYR A 166 16.35 -15.70 4.46
N GLN A 167 17.38 -15.86 5.30
CA GLN A 167 18.64 -16.51 4.94
C GLN A 167 18.49 -18.01 4.61
N LYS A 168 17.44 -18.64 5.13
CA LYS A 168 17.08 -20.04 4.91
C LYS A 168 15.58 -20.11 4.65
N GLU A 169 15.14 -21.12 3.92
CA GLU A 169 13.72 -21.40 3.78
C GLU A 169 13.07 -21.48 5.17
N THR A 170 12.16 -20.56 5.43
CA THR A 170 11.52 -20.36 6.73
C THR A 170 10.02 -20.32 6.50
N GLN A 171 9.25 -21.00 7.34
CA GLN A 171 7.81 -20.83 7.32
C GLN A 171 7.43 -19.46 7.89
N SER A 172 6.68 -18.67 7.14
CA SER A 172 6.18 -17.40 7.64
C SER A 172 5.17 -17.60 8.76
N ALA A 173 4.80 -16.51 9.44
CA ALA A 173 3.75 -16.57 10.45
C ALA A 173 2.41 -17.12 9.91
N TYR A 174 2.20 -17.10 8.58
CA TYR A 174 1.03 -17.63 7.89
C TYR A 174 1.21 -19.09 7.42
N GLY A 175 2.28 -19.77 7.80
CA GLY A 175 2.51 -21.18 7.48
C GLY A 175 3.00 -21.45 6.05
N HIS A 176 3.32 -20.41 5.29
CA HIS A 176 3.83 -20.55 3.92
C HIS A 176 5.35 -20.68 3.90
N PRO A 177 5.93 -21.45 2.97
CA PRO A 177 7.36 -21.40 2.68
C PRO A 177 7.65 -20.08 1.94
N GLU A 178 7.69 -18.98 2.67
CA GLU A 178 8.01 -17.66 2.13
C GLU A 178 9.50 -17.38 2.32
N ASN A 179 10.16 -16.95 1.25
CA ASN A 179 11.57 -16.55 1.32
C ASN A 179 11.74 -15.08 1.74
N VAL A 180 10.64 -14.40 2.06
CA VAL A 180 10.60 -12.96 2.34
C VAL A 180 9.69 -12.64 3.52
N SER A 181 9.99 -11.54 4.20
CA SER A 181 9.17 -10.95 5.25
C SER A 181 8.75 -9.54 4.82
N LEU A 182 7.44 -9.29 4.81
CA LEU A 182 6.88 -7.96 4.60
C LEU A 182 7.19 -7.05 5.76
N LEU A 183 7.21 -5.75 5.49
CA LEU A 183 7.61 -4.75 6.45
C LEU A 183 6.42 -3.86 6.83
N LEU A 184 6.37 -3.53 8.11
CA LEU A 184 5.44 -2.58 8.69
C LEU A 184 6.23 -1.40 9.21
N THR A 185 5.69 -0.20 9.01
CA THR A 185 6.20 1.01 9.62
C THR A 185 5.27 1.43 10.74
N VAL A 186 5.84 1.89 11.85
CA VAL A 186 5.10 2.47 12.97
C VAL A 186 5.71 3.82 13.27
N THR A 187 4.91 4.88 13.21
CA THR A 187 5.37 6.26 13.38
C THR A 187 4.53 7.00 14.42
N LYS A 188 5.14 8.01 15.05
CA LYS A 188 4.49 8.87 16.04
C LYS A 188 5.05 10.29 15.95
N ALA A 189 4.16 11.28 15.87
CA ALA A 189 4.55 12.66 16.09
C ALA A 189 4.88 12.90 17.57
N LEU A 190 6.00 13.55 17.82
CA LEU A 190 6.42 13.99 19.15
C LEU A 190 6.14 15.49 19.27
N ASP A 191 5.28 15.84 20.21
CA ASP A 191 4.96 17.20 20.57
C ASP A 191 5.23 17.45 22.06
N ILE A 192 5.63 18.68 22.38
CA ILE A 192 5.73 19.19 23.76
C ILE A 192 4.96 20.51 23.78
N ASP A 193 3.94 20.60 24.65
CA ASP A 193 3.12 21.80 24.83
C ASP A 193 2.57 22.38 23.51
N GLY A 194 2.16 21.49 22.59
CA GLY A 194 1.63 21.87 21.28
C GLY A 194 2.70 22.23 20.23
N ALA A 195 3.99 22.19 20.57
CA ALA A 195 5.08 22.38 19.63
C ALA A 195 5.58 21.03 19.09
N LEU A 196 5.47 20.84 17.77
CA LEU A 196 6.00 19.66 17.08
C LEU A 196 7.53 19.63 17.13
N LEU A 197 8.09 18.60 17.74
CA LEU A 197 9.53 18.32 17.73
C LEU A 197 9.96 17.57 16.47
N GLY A 198 9.16 16.61 16.04
CA GLY A 198 9.44 15.73 14.92
C GLY A 198 8.59 14.47 14.94
N VAL A 199 8.95 13.51 14.10
CA VAL A 199 8.30 12.21 13.99
C VAL A 199 9.34 11.12 14.26
N VAL A 200 9.08 10.30 15.27
CA VAL A 200 9.83 9.07 15.51
C VAL A 200 9.16 7.93 14.76
N GLY A 201 9.96 6.99 14.26
CA GLY A 201 9.42 5.81 13.61
C GLY A 201 10.33 4.59 13.73
N LEU A 202 9.75 3.45 13.41
CA LEU A 202 10.43 2.18 13.32
C LEU A 202 9.85 1.34 12.19
N GLU A 203 10.69 0.47 11.63
CA GLU A 203 10.30 -0.54 10.64
C GLU A 203 10.56 -1.92 11.25
N LEU A 204 9.55 -2.78 11.18
CA LEU A 204 9.58 -4.12 11.72
C LEU A 204 8.97 -5.11 10.72
N THR A 205 9.23 -6.39 10.93
CA THR A 205 8.61 -7.45 10.13
C THR A 205 7.12 -7.62 10.46
N LEU A 206 6.35 -8.00 9.47
CA LEU A 206 4.95 -8.44 9.64
C LEU A 206 4.86 -9.68 10.54
N ASP A 207 5.88 -10.55 10.53
CA ASP A 207 5.94 -11.74 11.39
C ASP A 207 5.95 -11.39 12.88
N CYS A 208 6.58 -10.28 13.27
CA CYS A 208 6.49 -9.77 14.62
C CYS A 208 5.05 -9.34 14.97
N MET A 209 4.40 -8.60 14.09
CA MET A 209 3.00 -8.21 14.28
C MET A 209 2.08 -9.44 14.38
N ALA A 210 2.26 -10.44 13.52
CA ALA A 210 1.49 -11.68 13.57
C ALA A 210 1.67 -12.43 14.90
N LYS A 211 2.89 -12.46 15.46
CA LYS A 211 3.15 -13.01 16.80
C LYS A 211 2.43 -12.23 17.90
N ILE A 212 2.36 -10.90 17.78
CA ILE A 212 1.61 -10.05 18.72
C ILE A 212 0.11 -10.34 18.61
N MET A 213 -0.45 -10.33 17.40
CA MET A 213 -1.87 -10.57 17.15
C MET A 213 -2.31 -11.97 17.59
N LYS A 214 -1.44 -12.98 17.45
CA LYS A 214 -1.68 -14.32 18.01
C LYS A 214 -1.88 -14.31 19.52
N LYS A 215 -1.17 -13.47 20.27
CA LYS A 215 -1.36 -13.33 21.73
C LYS A 215 -2.71 -12.70 22.10
N PHE A 216 -3.29 -11.92 21.18
CA PHE A 216 -4.63 -11.35 21.32
C PHE A 216 -5.75 -12.31 20.85
N GLY A 217 -5.42 -13.55 20.48
CA GLY A 217 -6.39 -14.51 19.96
C GLY A 217 -6.79 -14.27 18.50
N CYS A 218 -6.00 -13.47 17.78
CA CYS A 218 -6.15 -13.17 16.37
C CYS A 218 -4.92 -13.65 15.61
N GLY A 219 -4.58 -14.94 15.76
CA GLY A 219 -3.44 -15.52 15.07
C GLY A 219 -3.73 -15.77 13.58
N PRO A 220 -2.69 -15.85 12.73
CA PRO A 220 -2.84 -16.34 11.37
C PRO A 220 -3.54 -17.70 11.30
N GLN A 221 -4.31 -17.92 10.24
CA GLN A 221 -5.03 -19.18 9.95
C GLN A 221 -6.04 -19.60 11.03
N ASP A 222 -6.57 -18.67 11.84
CA ASP A 222 -7.72 -18.98 12.69
C ASP A 222 -9.01 -19.01 11.86
N GLU A 223 -9.48 -20.21 11.52
CA GLU A 223 -10.72 -20.42 10.77
C GLU A 223 -11.98 -20.07 11.56
N ARG A 224 -11.89 -19.94 12.88
CA ARG A 224 -13.05 -19.64 13.74
C ARG A 224 -13.45 -18.17 13.66
N ARG A 225 -12.49 -17.27 13.44
CA ARG A 225 -12.69 -15.81 13.48
C ARG A 225 -11.75 -15.09 12.52
N TRP A 226 -12.33 -14.18 11.73
CA TRP A 226 -11.54 -13.30 10.88
C TRP A 226 -11.21 -12.03 11.66
N CYS A 227 -9.92 -11.80 11.87
CA CYS A 227 -9.41 -10.60 12.51
C CYS A 227 -8.69 -9.73 11.49
N PHE A 228 -8.97 -8.44 11.54
CA PHE A 228 -8.26 -7.44 10.75
C PHE A 228 -7.80 -6.34 11.69
N LEU A 229 -6.60 -5.83 11.46
CA LEU A 229 -6.16 -4.54 12.01
C LEU A 229 -6.26 -3.52 10.88
N LEU A 230 -7.00 -2.45 11.14
CA LEU A 230 -7.24 -1.39 10.18
C LEU A 230 -6.51 -0.12 10.62
N ASP A 231 -5.95 0.62 9.68
CA ASP A 231 -5.41 1.96 9.94
C ASP A 231 -6.54 3.00 10.07
N GLU A 232 -6.15 4.27 10.26
CA GLU A 232 -7.08 5.39 10.41
C GLU A 232 -7.93 5.67 9.16
N HIS A 233 -7.53 5.15 8.00
CA HIS A 233 -8.23 5.28 6.72
C HIS A 233 -8.90 3.95 6.29
N ALA A 234 -9.01 2.99 7.21
CA ALA A 234 -9.59 1.67 6.98
C ALA A 234 -8.84 0.79 5.95
N TYR A 235 -7.54 1.01 5.76
CA TYR A 235 -6.67 0.09 5.05
C TYR A 235 -6.21 -1.04 5.98
N ILE A 236 -6.11 -2.25 5.44
CA ILE A 236 -5.74 -3.44 6.21
C ILE A 236 -4.24 -3.44 6.47
N VAL A 237 -3.81 -3.31 7.72
CA VAL A 237 -2.38 -3.43 8.08
C VAL A 237 -2.01 -4.82 8.60
N TYR A 238 -3.01 -5.60 9.04
CA TYR A 238 -2.86 -7.00 9.41
C TYR A 238 -4.17 -7.76 9.14
N SER A 239 -4.06 -9.04 8.82
CA SER A 239 -5.19 -9.95 8.61
C SER A 239 -4.86 -11.31 9.22
N SER A 240 -5.82 -11.98 9.87
CA SER A 240 -5.67 -13.39 10.29
C SER A 240 -5.88 -14.36 9.13
N LEU A 241 -6.56 -13.92 8.06
CA LEU A 241 -6.76 -14.72 6.87
C LEU A 241 -5.44 -14.99 6.17
N ASN A 242 -5.43 -16.08 5.41
CA ASN A 242 -4.31 -16.48 4.58
C ASN A 242 -3.97 -15.35 3.57
N THR A 243 -2.93 -14.60 3.87
CA THR A 243 -2.25 -13.68 2.96
C THR A 243 -1.01 -14.38 2.44
N SER A 244 -0.96 -14.59 1.12
CA SER A 244 0.26 -15.05 0.46
C SER A 244 1.04 -13.84 -0.04
N ILE A 245 2.35 -13.81 0.20
CA ILE A 245 3.23 -12.79 -0.41
C ILE A 245 3.43 -13.15 -1.89
N SER A 246 2.55 -12.67 -2.77
CA SER A 246 2.79 -12.76 -4.22
C SER A 246 3.73 -11.63 -4.61
N SER A 247 5.04 -11.88 -4.57
CA SER A 247 6.11 -10.98 -5.04
C SER A 247 6.02 -10.59 -6.54
N THR A 248 4.98 -11.04 -7.23
CA THR A 248 4.66 -10.76 -8.63
C THR A 248 3.62 -9.66 -8.86
N SER A 249 2.96 -9.12 -7.82
CA SER A 249 1.99 -8.04 -8.02
C SER A 249 2.56 -6.68 -7.70
N GLY A 250 3.46 -6.20 -8.57
CA GLY A 250 3.40 -4.78 -8.92
C GLY A 250 1.98 -4.49 -9.38
N PHE A 251 1.35 -3.45 -8.83
CA PHE A 251 -0.02 -3.05 -9.14
C PHE A 251 -0.22 -2.91 -10.66
N SER A 252 -0.82 -3.92 -11.27
CA SER A 252 -1.33 -3.88 -12.63
C SER A 252 -2.80 -4.29 -12.58
N GLY A 253 -3.67 -3.28 -12.71
CA GLY A 253 -5.05 -3.49 -13.12
C GLY A 253 -5.05 -4.10 -14.52
N GLY A 254 -5.73 -5.24 -14.65
CA GLY A 254 -5.91 -5.95 -15.91
C GLY A 254 -6.92 -7.06 -15.71
N GLU A 255 -8.06 -6.90 -16.36
CA GLU A 255 -9.21 -7.80 -16.40
C GLU A 255 -8.81 -9.21 -16.87
N ALA A 256 -9.07 -10.22 -16.02
CA ALA A 256 -9.46 -11.61 -16.35
C ALA A 256 -9.09 -12.57 -15.20
N GLY A 257 -10.10 -13.24 -14.64
CA GLY A 257 -9.97 -14.55 -13.98
C GLY A 257 -9.17 -14.64 -12.68
N VAL A 258 -9.87 -14.52 -11.54
CA VAL A 258 -9.45 -14.96 -10.19
C VAL A 258 -9.28 -16.51 -10.20
N PRO A 259 -8.25 -17.11 -9.56
CA PRO A 259 -7.79 -16.79 -8.21
C PRO A 259 -6.29 -16.52 -8.11
N LYS A 260 -5.96 -15.23 -7.93
CA LYS A 260 -4.67 -14.76 -7.42
C LYS A 260 -4.83 -14.55 -5.91
N ASN A 261 -4.29 -15.48 -5.12
CA ASN A 261 -3.56 -15.19 -3.89
C ASN A 261 -3.76 -13.76 -3.35
N PHE A 262 -4.68 -13.62 -2.39
CA PHE A 262 -5.15 -12.35 -1.86
C PHE A 262 -4.04 -11.65 -1.07
N ASP A 263 -3.29 -10.76 -1.72
CA ASP A 263 -2.56 -9.74 -0.98
C ASP A 263 -3.58 -8.75 -0.38
N LEU A 264 -4.05 -9.06 0.83
CA LEU A 264 -5.03 -8.26 1.57
C LEU A 264 -4.40 -6.98 2.14
N LEU A 265 -3.08 -6.97 2.29
CA LEU A 265 -2.38 -5.94 3.03
C LEU A 265 -2.36 -4.62 2.25
N GLY A 266 -2.69 -3.56 2.97
CA GLY A 266 -2.99 -2.22 2.49
C GLY A 266 -4.06 -2.13 1.42
N ARG A 267 -4.96 -3.12 1.26
CA ARG A 267 -6.22 -2.92 0.56
C ARG A 267 -7.19 -2.18 1.45
N TRP A 268 -8.06 -1.36 0.85
CA TRP A 268 -9.16 -0.76 1.58
C TRP A 268 -10.13 -1.86 2.04
N PHE A 269 -10.44 -1.90 3.33
CA PHE A 269 -11.15 -3.03 3.94
C PHE A 269 -12.50 -3.33 3.27
N GLY A 270 -13.27 -2.30 2.94
CA GLY A 270 -14.60 -2.48 2.35
C GLY A 270 -14.61 -3.02 0.92
N SER A 271 -13.47 -3.15 0.22
CA SER A 271 -13.40 -3.69 -1.15
C SER A 271 -12.93 -5.15 -1.21
N VAL A 272 -12.62 -5.77 -0.07
CA VAL A 272 -12.10 -7.14 -0.05
C VAL A 272 -13.15 -8.17 -0.45
N ASN A 273 -14.31 -8.18 0.21
CA ASN A 273 -15.44 -9.05 -0.11
C ASN A 273 -16.76 -8.48 0.45
N ARG A 274 -17.87 -9.15 0.14
CA ARG A 274 -19.21 -8.73 0.60
C ARG A 274 -19.36 -8.63 2.12
N ILE A 275 -18.64 -9.45 2.89
CA ILE A 275 -18.68 -9.41 4.36
C ILE A 275 -17.95 -8.16 4.86
N THR A 276 -16.76 -7.86 4.32
CA THR A 276 -16.00 -6.67 4.71
C THR A 276 -16.68 -5.38 4.26
N GLU A 277 -17.31 -5.36 3.08
CA GLU A 277 -18.13 -4.24 2.59
C GLU A 277 -19.31 -3.93 3.54
N ARG A 278 -20.07 -4.97 3.92
CA ARG A 278 -21.17 -4.84 4.89
C ARG A 278 -20.68 -4.39 6.25
N THR A 279 -19.54 -4.93 6.70
CA THR A 279 -18.93 -4.55 7.98
C THR A 279 -18.48 -3.09 7.95
N MET A 280 -17.84 -2.65 6.87
CA MET A 280 -17.42 -1.26 6.68
C MET A 280 -18.63 -0.32 6.67
N THR A 281 -19.73 -0.70 6.03
CA THR A 281 -21.00 0.05 6.06
C THR A 281 -21.51 0.22 7.50
N LEU A 282 -21.41 -0.82 8.34
CA LEU A 282 -21.78 -0.73 9.75
C LEU A 282 -20.84 0.18 10.54
N LEU A 283 -19.53 0.13 10.27
CA LEU A 283 -18.55 1.00 10.91
C LEU A 283 -18.80 2.48 10.58
N LEU A 284 -19.15 2.80 9.33
CA LEU A 284 -19.55 4.14 8.90
C LEU A 284 -20.85 4.58 9.59
N ARG A 285 -21.89 3.72 9.59
CA ARG A 285 -23.19 4.03 10.23
C ARG A 285 -23.08 4.27 11.73
N ASN A 286 -22.15 3.59 12.39
CA ASN A 286 -21.91 3.71 13.82
C ASN A 286 -20.87 4.78 14.18
N ASN A 287 -20.45 5.62 13.23
CA ASN A 287 -19.48 6.70 13.42
C ASN A 287 -18.09 6.25 13.91
N TYR A 288 -17.68 5.01 13.61
CA TYR A 288 -16.28 4.59 13.81
C TYR A 288 -15.35 5.16 12.75
N TYR A 289 -15.88 5.37 11.54
CA TYR A 289 -15.20 6.03 10.42
C TYR A 289 -16.12 7.08 9.81
N THR A 290 -15.53 8.04 9.12
CA THR A 290 -16.24 9.05 8.34
C THR A 290 -15.71 9.05 6.92
N GLU A 291 -16.61 9.11 5.95
CA GLU A 291 -16.26 9.20 4.53
C GLU A 291 -16.52 10.62 4.02
N THR A 292 -15.52 11.21 3.39
CA THR A 292 -15.61 12.53 2.76
C THR A 292 -15.12 12.42 1.33
N THR A 293 -15.98 12.77 0.37
CA THR A 293 -15.63 12.80 -1.05
C THR A 293 -15.19 14.20 -1.45
N TYR A 294 -14.09 14.29 -2.19
CA TYR A 294 -13.58 15.54 -2.76
C TYR A 294 -13.27 15.34 -4.25
N VAL A 295 -13.29 16.45 -5.00
CA VAL A 295 -12.96 16.46 -6.43
C VAL A 295 -11.55 17.01 -6.59
N ASP A 296 -10.66 16.21 -7.17
CA ASP A 296 -9.33 16.64 -7.58
C ASP A 296 -9.36 17.15 -9.03
N TYR A 297 -9.37 18.47 -9.20
CA TYR A 297 -9.36 19.12 -10.52
C TYR A 297 -8.03 19.01 -11.26
N GLN A 298 -6.98 18.51 -10.61
CA GLN A 298 -5.64 18.36 -11.20
C GLN A 298 -5.31 16.90 -11.56
N ALA A 299 -6.23 15.97 -11.31
CA ALA A 299 -6.05 14.57 -11.66
C ALA A 299 -6.06 14.36 -13.18
N ILE A 300 -5.09 13.55 -13.67
CA ILE A 300 -5.03 13.13 -15.07
C ILE A 300 -5.64 11.74 -15.17
N CYS A 301 -6.78 11.63 -15.84
CA CYS A 301 -7.42 10.34 -16.13
C CYS A 301 -7.04 9.84 -17.51
N LYS A 302 -6.92 8.52 -17.69
CA LYS A 302 -6.87 7.92 -19.03
C LYS A 302 -8.17 8.26 -19.75
N GLN A 303 -8.05 8.80 -20.96
CA GLN A 303 -9.22 9.00 -21.80
C GLN A 303 -9.76 7.62 -22.17
N ASN A 304 -10.96 7.29 -21.72
CA ASN A 304 -11.63 6.09 -22.20
C ASN A 304 -11.78 6.22 -23.72
N GLU A 305 -11.52 5.14 -24.46
CA GLU A 305 -12.01 5.06 -25.83
C GLU A 305 -13.52 5.31 -25.77
N MET A 306 -13.97 6.38 -26.43
CA MET A 306 -15.39 6.58 -26.64
C MET A 306 -15.86 5.43 -27.53
N VAL A 307 -16.23 4.32 -26.91
CA VAL A 307 -17.07 3.32 -27.56
C VAL A 307 -18.37 4.07 -27.85
N MET A 308 -18.49 4.58 -29.08
CA MET A 308 -19.79 4.96 -29.62
C MET A 308 -20.63 3.69 -29.58
N TYR A 309 -21.37 3.49 -28.51
CA TYR A 309 -22.58 2.70 -28.56
C TYR A 309 -23.47 3.44 -29.55
N THR A 310 -23.36 3.06 -30.82
CA THR A 310 -24.32 3.49 -31.82
C THR A 310 -25.68 3.05 -31.28
N ALA A 311 -26.54 4.02 -30.99
CA ALA A 311 -27.90 3.79 -30.50
C ALA A 311 -28.71 2.83 -31.41
N GLY A 312 -28.22 2.54 -32.62
CA GLY A 312 -28.76 1.55 -33.55
C GLY A 312 -28.60 0.09 -33.11
N ALA A 313 -27.65 -0.27 -32.25
CA ALA A 313 -27.50 -1.67 -31.79
C ALA A 313 -28.52 -2.03 -30.70
N ALA A 314 -28.74 -1.14 -29.73
CA ALA A 314 -29.72 -1.35 -28.66
C ALA A 314 -31.17 -1.33 -29.17
N PHE A 315 -31.48 -0.53 -30.20
CA PHE A 315 -32.80 -0.50 -30.82
C PHE A 315 -33.15 -1.81 -31.55
N ARG A 316 -32.17 -2.41 -32.26
CA ARG A 316 -32.38 -3.69 -32.94
C ARG A 316 -32.54 -4.85 -31.97
N VAL A 317 -31.76 -4.88 -30.88
CA VAL A 317 -31.87 -5.92 -29.85
C VAL A 317 -33.20 -5.80 -29.10
N ASN A 318 -33.63 -4.60 -28.71
CA ASN A 318 -34.92 -4.41 -28.05
C ASN A 318 -36.12 -4.69 -28.96
N ALA A 319 -36.03 -4.41 -30.26
CA ALA A 319 -37.08 -4.77 -31.23
C ALA A 319 -37.18 -6.30 -31.45
N ILE A 320 -36.03 -6.99 -31.46
CA ILE A 320 -35.99 -8.46 -31.56
C ILE A 320 -36.56 -9.09 -30.28
N PHE A 321 -36.14 -8.65 -29.10
CA PHE A 321 -36.70 -9.14 -27.83
C PHE A 321 -38.18 -8.82 -27.68
N GLY A 322 -38.62 -7.61 -28.07
CA GLY A 322 -40.01 -7.22 -28.05
C GLY A 322 -40.88 -8.09 -28.96
N SER A 323 -40.42 -8.38 -30.19
CA SER A 323 -41.15 -9.24 -31.12
C SER A 323 -41.19 -10.71 -30.66
N LEU A 324 -40.09 -11.23 -30.11
CA LEU A 324 -40.04 -12.57 -29.49
C LEU A 324 -41.00 -12.70 -28.30
N LEU A 325 -41.07 -11.68 -27.43
CA LEU A 325 -41.99 -11.69 -26.29
C LEU A 325 -43.46 -11.66 -26.75
N GLN A 326 -43.75 -10.92 -27.83
CA GLN A 326 -45.08 -10.84 -28.40
C GLN A 326 -45.51 -12.15 -29.07
N ILE A 327 -44.58 -12.81 -29.77
CA ILE A 327 -44.80 -14.15 -30.32
C ILE A 327 -45.01 -15.15 -29.19
N TRP A 328 -44.21 -15.09 -28.13
CA TRP A 328 -44.35 -15.96 -26.96
C TRP A 328 -45.70 -15.80 -26.27
N ASN A 329 -46.15 -14.56 -26.04
CA ASN A 329 -47.47 -14.29 -25.47
C ASN A 329 -48.62 -14.77 -26.36
N ARG A 330 -48.49 -14.64 -27.69
CA ARG A 330 -49.49 -15.19 -28.63
C ARG A 330 -49.50 -16.71 -28.63
N LEU A 331 -48.34 -17.35 -28.52
CA LEU A 331 -48.22 -18.80 -28.41
C LEU A 331 -48.84 -19.30 -27.09
N LEU A 332 -48.59 -18.59 -25.99
CA LEU A 332 -49.17 -18.89 -24.68
C LEU A 332 -50.70 -18.75 -24.69
N ALA A 333 -51.22 -17.71 -25.33
CA ALA A 333 -52.66 -17.49 -25.48
C ALA A 333 -53.32 -18.57 -26.37
N LEU A 334 -52.63 -19.00 -27.44
CA LEU A 334 -53.10 -20.11 -28.28
C LEU A 334 -53.10 -21.44 -27.51
N LEU A 335 -52.09 -21.71 -26.68
CA LEU A 335 -52.04 -22.88 -25.81
C LEU A 335 -53.13 -22.85 -24.74
N GLN A 336 -53.41 -21.70 -24.13
CA GLN A 336 -54.51 -21.53 -23.19
C GLN A 336 -55.86 -21.78 -23.88
N ASN A 337 -56.06 -21.24 -25.08
CA ASN A 337 -57.27 -21.51 -25.85
C ASN A 337 -57.38 -22.98 -26.27
N PHE A 338 -56.27 -23.65 -26.60
CA PHE A 338 -56.27 -25.08 -26.92
C PHE A 338 -56.60 -25.95 -25.70
N ALA A 339 -56.04 -25.62 -24.53
CA ALA A 339 -56.36 -26.29 -23.28
C ALA A 339 -57.82 -26.08 -22.87
N ILE A 340 -58.34 -24.86 -23.03
CA ILE A 340 -59.76 -24.54 -22.79
C ILE A 340 -60.66 -25.32 -23.76
N VAL A 341 -60.32 -25.39 -25.05
CA VAL A 341 -61.07 -26.16 -26.05
C VAL A 341 -61.00 -27.66 -25.78
N GLN A 342 -59.88 -28.21 -25.29
CA GLN A 342 -59.79 -29.61 -24.83
C GLN A 342 -60.64 -29.89 -23.58
N ILE A 343 -60.71 -28.95 -22.65
CA ILE A 343 -61.59 -29.03 -21.47
C ILE A 343 -63.06 -28.99 -21.89
N PHE A 344 -63.44 -28.11 -22.82
CA PHE A 344 -64.82 -28.08 -23.34
C PHE A 344 -65.18 -29.29 -24.19
N THR A 345 -64.26 -29.83 -25.00
CA THR A 345 -64.53 -31.05 -25.80
C THR A 345 -64.59 -32.32 -24.95
N SER A 346 -63.88 -32.38 -23.82
CA SER A 346 -64.04 -33.46 -22.83
C SER A 346 -65.30 -33.32 -21.97
N LEU A 347 -65.86 -32.12 -21.82
CA LEU A 347 -67.17 -31.87 -21.19
C LEU A 347 -68.35 -32.10 -22.14
N ILE A 348 -68.14 -32.06 -23.46
CA ILE A 348 -69.19 -32.17 -24.48
C ILE A 348 -69.27 -33.58 -25.09
N HIS A 349 -68.39 -34.53 -24.73
CA HIS A 349 -68.63 -35.95 -25.04
C HIS A 349 -69.71 -36.51 -24.11
N PRO A 350 -70.92 -36.84 -24.62
CA PRO A 350 -71.92 -37.51 -23.81
C PRO A 350 -71.50 -38.96 -23.62
N TYR A 351 -71.39 -39.35 -22.36
CA TYR A 351 -71.33 -40.74 -21.95
C TYR A 351 -72.67 -41.42 -22.30
N VAL A 352 -72.62 -42.39 -23.20
CA VAL A 352 -73.69 -43.34 -23.57
C VAL A 352 -72.93 -44.69 -23.63
N ASP A 353 -73.14 -45.73 -22.83
CA ASP A 353 -74.33 -46.29 -22.16
C ASP A 353 -73.91 -47.21 -20.99
N GLY A 354 -74.88 -47.59 -20.12
CA GLY A 354 -74.80 -48.86 -19.39
C GLY A 354 -75.74 -49.06 -18.18
N LEU A 355 -77.02 -49.37 -18.43
CA LEU A 355 -78.00 -50.15 -17.61
C LEU A 355 -79.38 -49.94 -18.28
N ILE A 356 -79.99 -50.86 -19.04
CA ILE A 356 -80.28 -52.30 -18.86
C ILE A 356 -80.12 -53.04 -20.18
#